data_AF-A0A1E7N5E9-F1
#
_entry.id   AF-A0A1E7N5E9-F1
#
_cell.length_a   1.000
_cell.length_b   1.000
_cell.length_c   1.000
_cell.angle_alpha   90.00
_cell.angle_beta   90.00
_cell.angle_gamma   90.00
#
_symmetry.space_group_name_H-M   'P 1'
#
loop_
_entity.id
_entity.type
_entity.pdbx_description
1 polymer ?
#
loop_
_entity_poly.entity_id
_entity_poly.type
_entity_poly.pdbx_seq_one_letter_code
_entity_poly.pdbx_strand_id
1 'polypeptide(L)'
;MCTPLPSVPSAEDVYLAEHRRRVVRETVAALPGRCPQLIAALAEDPPPTYRELSERLGMPRGSIGPTRSRCLACLRLLLHAERYP
;
A
#
# COMPACT_ATOMS: atom_id res chain seq x y z
N MET A 1 -27.45 4.66 28.64
CA MET A 1 -27.35 4.93 27.18
C MET A 1 -27.05 3.59 26.51
N CYS A 2 -27.87 3.12 25.58
CA CYS A 2 -27.57 1.90 24.82
C CYS A 2 -26.63 2.26 23.65
N THR A 3 -25.39 1.80 23.69
CA THR A 3 -24.49 1.87 22.53
C THR A 3 -24.84 0.71 21.59
N PRO A 4 -25.01 0.94 20.28
CA PRO A 4 -25.24 -0.16 19.34
C PRO A 4 -24.03 -1.11 19.33
N LEU A 5 -24.30 -2.42 19.31
CA LEU A 5 -23.29 -3.45 19.14
C LEU A 5 -22.61 -3.29 17.76
N PRO A 6 -21.31 -3.60 17.64
CA PRO A 6 -20.64 -3.57 16.34
C PRO A 6 -21.36 -4.52 15.39
N SER A 7 -21.81 -4.01 14.24
CA SER A 7 -22.42 -4.82 13.21
C SER A 7 -21.35 -5.71 12.57
N VAL A 8 -21.55 -7.02 12.62
CA VAL A 8 -20.72 -8.00 11.90
C VAL A 8 -20.74 -7.60 10.42
N PRO A 9 -19.58 -7.52 9.74
CA PRO A 9 -19.55 -7.20 8.33
C PRO A 9 -20.31 -8.27 7.54
N SER A 10 -21.10 -7.83 6.56
CA SER A 10 -21.78 -8.75 5.66
C SER A 10 -20.78 -9.49 4.76
N ALA A 11 -21.23 -10.54 4.10
CA ALA A 11 -20.41 -11.23 3.10
C ALA A 11 -19.95 -10.27 1.97
N GLU A 12 -20.79 -9.31 1.60
CA GLU A 12 -20.46 -8.28 0.61
C GLU A 12 -19.37 -7.33 1.12
N ASP A 13 -19.45 -6.90 2.39
CA ASP A 13 -18.41 -6.04 3.00
C ASP A 13 -17.05 -6.72 3.02
N VAL A 14 -17.01 -8.01 3.43
CA VAL A 14 -15.78 -8.81 3.46
C VAL A 14 -15.22 -8.97 2.04
N TYR A 15 -16.07 -9.31 1.08
CA TYR A 15 -15.68 -9.45 -0.32
C TYR A 15 -15.10 -8.13 -0.87
N LEU A 16 -15.77 -7.00 -0.64
CA LEU A 16 -15.33 -5.71 -1.15
C LEU A 16 -14.01 -5.27 -0.51
N ALA A 17 -13.79 -5.57 0.77
CA ALA A 17 -12.52 -5.32 1.44
C ALA A 17 -11.38 -6.16 0.84
N GLU A 18 -11.59 -7.46 0.64
CA GLU A 18 -10.59 -8.33 0.02
C GLU A 18 -10.31 -7.97 -1.44
N HIS A 19 -11.35 -7.64 -2.20
CA HIS A 19 -11.22 -7.18 -3.57
C HIS A 19 -10.37 -5.90 -3.66
N ARG A 20 -10.64 -4.90 -2.81
CA ARG A 20 -9.83 -3.67 -2.72
C ARG A 20 -8.37 -3.98 -2.38
N ARG A 21 -8.13 -4.85 -1.40
CA ARG A 21 -6.76 -5.26 -1.04
C ARG A 21 -6.05 -5.95 -2.19
N ARG A 22 -6.75 -6.83 -2.92
CA ARG A 22 -6.21 -7.53 -4.10
C ARG A 22 -5.81 -6.55 -5.19
N VAL A 23 -6.70 -5.64 -5.59
CA VAL A 23 -6.43 -4.62 -6.62
C VAL A 23 -5.21 -3.78 -6.24
N VAL A 24 -5.11 -3.35 -4.98
CA VAL A 24 -3.95 -2.59 -4.51
C VAL A 24 -2.67 -3.42 -4.59
N ARG A 25 -2.68 -4.69 -4.14
CA ARG A 25 -1.50 -5.57 -4.21
C ARG A 25 -1.03 -5.80 -5.65
N GLU A 26 -1.97 -6.04 -6.57
CA GLU A 26 -1.68 -6.25 -8.00
C GLU A 26 -1.11 -4.97 -8.62
N THR A 27 -1.67 -3.81 -8.31
CA THR A 27 -1.17 -2.53 -8.82
C THR A 27 0.21 -2.18 -8.25
N VAL A 28 0.47 -2.48 -6.97
CA VAL A 28 1.79 -2.31 -6.36
C VAL A 28 2.82 -3.21 -7.05
N ALA A 29 2.46 -4.44 -7.40
CA ALA A 29 3.34 -5.36 -8.13
C ALA A 29 3.68 -4.85 -9.55
N ALA A 30 2.79 -4.06 -10.17
CA ALA A 30 3.00 -3.45 -11.49
C ALA A 30 3.84 -2.16 -11.46
N LEU A 31 4.24 -1.66 -10.28
CA LEU A 31 5.06 -0.45 -10.18
C LEU A 31 6.48 -0.66 -10.76
N PRO A 32 7.07 0.37 -11.38
CA PRO A 32 8.40 0.26 -11.97
C PRO A 32 9.52 0.25 -10.91
N GLY A 33 10.62 -0.44 -11.24
CA GLY A 33 11.88 -0.38 -10.50
C GLY A 33 11.76 -0.91 -9.06
N ARG A 34 12.28 -0.13 -8.09
CA ARG A 34 12.30 -0.51 -6.66
C ARG A 34 11.03 -0.15 -5.87
N CYS A 35 10.02 0.38 -6.56
CA CYS A 35 8.80 0.86 -5.92
C CYS A 35 7.96 -0.25 -5.27
N PRO A 36 7.79 -1.45 -5.86
CA PRO A 36 7.05 -2.53 -5.20
C PRO A 36 7.63 -2.88 -3.84
N GLN A 37 8.96 -3.03 -3.74
CA GLN A 37 9.63 -3.39 -2.48
C GLN A 37 9.48 -2.28 -1.43
N LEU A 38 9.63 -1.01 -1.80
CA LEU A 38 9.49 0.10 -0.87
C LEU A 38 8.05 0.24 -0.36
N ILE A 39 7.05 0.13 -1.24
CA ILE A 39 5.65 0.28 -0.84
C ILE A 39 5.18 -0.91 0.01
N ALA A 40 5.56 -2.13 -0.35
CA ALA A 40 5.27 -3.32 0.45
C ALA A 40 5.87 -3.20 1.86
N ALA A 41 7.13 -2.80 1.94
CA ALA A 41 7.83 -2.58 3.21
C ALA A 41 7.18 -1.50 4.08
N LEU A 42 6.68 -0.41 3.48
CA LEU A 42 5.99 0.66 4.20
C LEU A 42 4.58 0.28 4.66
N ALA A 43 4.00 -0.78 4.10
CA ALA A 43 2.68 -1.28 4.44
C ALA A 43 2.69 -2.40 5.51
N GLU A 44 3.88 -2.78 5.99
CA GLU A 44 4.05 -3.69 7.12
C GLU A 44 3.45 -3.09 8.41
N ASP A 45 2.95 -3.97 9.28
CA ASP A 45 2.43 -3.62 10.60
C ASP A 45 3.13 -4.46 11.68
N PRO A 46 3.95 -3.85 12.56
CA PRO A 46 4.28 -2.43 12.61
C PRO A 46 5.16 -2.00 11.43
N PRO A 47 5.11 -0.72 11.02
CA PRO A 47 5.95 -0.22 9.94
C PRO A 47 7.42 -0.18 10.37
N PRO A 48 8.36 -0.57 9.49
CA PRO A 48 9.78 -0.52 9.77
C PRO A 48 10.27 0.92 9.91
N THR A 49 11.33 1.11 10.68
CA THR A 49 12.02 2.39 10.76
C THR A 49 12.72 2.72 9.44
N TYR A 50 13.00 4.00 9.20
CA TYR A 50 13.76 4.42 8.02
C TYR A 50 15.18 3.83 7.99
N ARG A 51 15.74 3.47 9.14
CA ARG A 51 17.04 2.77 9.23
C ARG A 51 16.92 1.35 8.67
N GLU A 52 15.94 0.58 9.15
CA GLU A 52 15.69 -0.79 8.69
C GLU A 52 15.31 -0.83 7.20
N LEU A 53 14.51 0.13 6.73
CA LEU A 53 14.22 0.29 5.30
C LEU A 53 15.49 0.55 4.48
N SER A 54 16.36 1.43 4.97
CA SER A 54 17.62 1.79 4.30
C SER A 54 18.54 0.58 4.18
N GLU A 55 18.70 -0.18 5.27
CA GLU A 55 19.50 -1.40 5.33
C GLU A 55 18.92 -2.48 4.41
N ARG A 56 17.62 -2.76 4.53
CA ARG A 56 16.93 -3.82 3.77
C ARG A 56 16.89 -3.56 2.27
N LEU A 57 16.70 -2.31 1.86
CA LEU A 57 16.53 -1.92 0.46
C LEU A 57 17.80 -1.36 -0.19
N GLY A 58 18.91 -1.28 0.55
CA GLY A 58 20.18 -0.74 0.05
C GLY A 58 20.08 0.72 -0.41
N MET A 59 19.17 1.51 0.16
CA MET A 59 18.89 2.89 -0.26
C MET A 59 19.30 3.89 0.80
N PRO A 60 19.87 5.06 0.46
CA PRO A 60 20.21 6.08 1.46
C PRO A 60 18.97 6.53 2.24
N ARG A 61 19.07 6.67 3.57
CA ARG A 61 17.96 7.16 4.42
C ARG A 61 17.33 8.46 3.89
N GLY A 62 18.16 9.41 3.43
CA GLY A 62 17.69 10.68 2.84
C GLY A 62 16.94 10.52 1.51
N SER A 63 17.08 9.39 0.82
CA SER A 63 16.39 9.10 -0.45
C SER A 63 15.01 8.47 -0.27
N ILE A 64 14.68 7.98 0.94
CA ILE A 64 13.43 7.27 1.23
C ILE A 64 12.22 8.17 0.97
N GLY A 65 12.23 9.40 1.47
CA GLY A 65 11.15 10.38 1.27
C GLY A 65 10.88 10.67 -0.22
N PRO A 66 11.86 11.16 -0.98
CA PRO A 66 11.68 11.43 -2.41
C PRO A 66 11.30 10.19 -3.24
N THR A 67 11.84 9.02 -2.89
CA THR A 67 11.48 7.76 -3.58
C THR A 67 10.03 7.38 -3.27
N ARG A 68 9.61 7.45 -2.00
CA ARG A 68 8.24 7.17 -1.57
C ARG A 68 7.23 8.05 -2.30
N SER A 69 7.49 9.37 -2.38
CA SER A 69 6.60 10.30 -3.07
C SER A 69 6.43 9.93 -4.55
N ARG A 70 7.53 9.59 -5.24
CA ARG A 70 7.51 9.19 -6.65
C ARG A 70 6.76 7.88 -6.86
N CYS A 71 7.03 6.87 -6.03
CA CYS A 71 6.35 5.58 -6.09
C CYS A 71 4.84 5.70 -5.85
N LEU A 72 4.43 6.51 -4.86
CA LEU A 72 3.00 6.77 -4.59
C LEU A 72 2.34 7.58 -5.71
N ALA A 73 3.06 8.47 -6.39
CA ALA A 73 2.53 9.17 -7.57
C ALA A 73 2.25 8.18 -8.71
N CYS A 74 3.20 7.29 -9.02
CA CYS A 74 3.00 6.23 -10.01
C CYS A 74 1.83 5.30 -9.63
N LEU A 75 1.74 4.91 -8.35
CA LEU A 75 0.67 4.03 -7.87
C LEU A 75 -0.71 4.67 -8.05
N ARG A 76 -0.86 5.96 -7.76
CA ARG A 76 -2.11 6.68 -8.02
C ARG A 76 -2.48 6.66 -9.50
N LEU A 77 -1.52 6.92 -10.40
CA LEU A 77 -1.77 6.90 -11.84
C LEU A 77 -2.28 5.53 -12.32
N LEU A 78 -1.63 4.44 -11.89
CA LEU A 78 -2.05 3.08 -12.25
C LEU A 78 -3.43 2.74 -11.69
N LEU A 79 -3.70 3.06 -10.42
CA LEU A 79 -5.02 2.84 -9.82
C LEU A 79 -6.15 3.63 -10.51
N HIS A 80 -5.84 4.83 -11.03
CA HIS A 80 -6.80 5.60 -11.80
C HIS A 80 -7.06 4.98 -13.17
N ALA A 81 -6.04 4.42 -13.83
CA ALA A 81 -6.19 3.71 -15.10
C ALA A 81 -7.01 2.42 -14.94
N GLU A 82 -6.74 1.61 -13.91
CA GLU A 82 -7.51 0.39 -13.62
C GLU A 82 -9.00 0.64 -13.37
N ARG A 83 -9.34 1.83 -12.86
CA ARG A 83 -10.74 2.19 -12.56
C ARG A 83 -11.53 2.63 -13.81
N TYR A 84 -10.84 2.96 -14.90
CA TYR A 84 -11.42 3.37 -16.18
C TYR A 84 -10.69 2.64 -17.33
N PRO A 85 -10.89 1.32 -17.47
CA PRO A 85 -10.30 0.56 -18.57
C PRO A 85 -10.91 0.93 -19.93
#